data_AF-A0A974BHE9-F1
#
_entry.id   AF-A0A974BHE9-F1
#
_cell.length_a   1.000
_cell.length_b   1.000
_cell.length_c   1.000
_cell.angle_alpha   90.00
_cell.angle_beta   90.00
_cell.angle_gamma   90.00
#
_symmetry.space_group_name_H-M   'P 1'
#
loop_
_entity.id
_entity.type
_entity.pdbx_description
1 polymer ?
#
loop_
_entity_poly.entity_id
_entity_poly.type
_entity_poly.pdbx_seq_one_letter_code
_entity_poly.pdbx_strand_id
1 'polypeptide(L)'
;MKRILWHVIFCLGGILVFSPVVMYWFIHGSYERYIWIINGSFPFNNFGSGPVQLYLYAGLLSAGLILTTISFKHVNKYLKYAVLFIILLMIFIMSVSCYSPKSVNTQISKSLKIEIPAASIIEYEDSHGGFHGDGGTYAKIKLDGKGAEKSILEIKNSWRMLPLSENLNLIMYGGIKNNIEYSYNLADKFKIPHIENGYWLFVDRHSKSIDNYDDTDLFNRHSFNFTLALYDMDENILYYIEFDT
;
A
#
# COMPACT_ATOMS: atom_id res chain seq x y z
N MET A 1 -13.32 46.30 16.57
CA MET A 1 -14.11 45.06 16.37
C MET A 1 -14.22 44.65 14.89
N LYS A 2 -14.79 45.47 13.99
CA LYS A 2 -14.97 45.11 12.56
C LYS A 2 -13.68 44.70 11.81
N ARG A 3 -12.55 45.37 12.07
CA ARG A 3 -11.26 45.06 11.41
C ARG A 3 -10.69 43.69 11.81
N ILE A 4 -10.83 43.32 13.09
CA ILE A 4 -10.38 42.03 13.62
C ILE A 4 -11.19 40.89 12.99
N LEU A 5 -12.51 41.07 12.86
CA LEU A 5 -13.38 40.10 12.19
C LEU A 5 -12.91 39.79 10.76
N TRP A 6 -12.52 40.81 9.98
CA TRP A 6 -11.97 40.60 8.64
C TRP A 6 -10.66 39.82 8.63
N HIS A 7 -9.82 39.98 9.65
CA HIS A 7 -8.57 39.22 9.77
C HIS A 7 -8.86 37.75 10.08
N VAL A 8 -9.83 37.48 10.97
CA VAL A 8 -10.28 36.12 11.28
C VAL A 8 -10.85 35.43 10.04
N ILE A 9 -11.73 36.12 9.28
CA ILE A 9 -12.32 35.59 8.05
C ILE A 9 -11.23 35.28 7.00
N PHE A 10 -10.23 36.14 6.87
CA PHE A 10 -9.13 35.93 5.94
C PHE A 10 -8.26 34.72 6.31
N CYS A 11 -7.91 34.59 7.59
CA CYS A 11 -7.17 33.43 8.08
C CYS A 11 -7.97 32.13 7.89
N LEU A 12 -9.28 32.14 8.19
CA LEU A 12 -10.15 30.99 7.97
C LEU A 12 -10.24 30.62 6.49
N GLY A 13 -10.34 31.61 5.60
CA GLY A 13 -10.29 31.40 4.16
C GLY A 13 -9.00 30.72 3.72
N GLY A 14 -7.85 31.19 4.21
CA GLY A 14 -6.55 30.55 3.97
C GLY A 14 -6.51 29.10 4.44
N ILE A 15 -6.97 28.82 5.67
CA ILE A 15 -7.01 27.45 6.21
C ILE A 15 -7.84 26.53 5.31
N LEU A 16 -9.02 26.98 4.85
CA LEU A 16 -9.90 26.18 3.99
C LEU A 16 -9.32 25.96 2.57
N VAL A 17 -8.55 26.90 2.04
CA VAL A 17 -7.86 26.72 0.75
C VAL A 17 -6.80 25.63 0.83
N PHE A 18 -6.08 25.53 1.97
CA PHE A 18 -5.00 24.55 2.15
C PHE A 18 -5.46 23.22 2.75
N SER A 19 -6.62 23.15 3.38
CA SER A 19 -7.10 21.94 4.02
C SER A 19 -7.23 20.73 3.08
N PRO A 20 -7.59 20.84 1.77
CA PRO A 20 -7.59 19.68 0.88
C PRO A 20 -6.21 19.02 0.75
N VAL A 21 -5.15 19.82 0.66
CA VAL A 21 -3.77 19.31 0.55
C VAL A 21 -3.36 18.58 1.83
N VAL A 22 -3.66 19.17 3.00
CA VAL A 22 -3.38 18.56 4.30
C VAL A 22 -4.19 17.28 4.50
N MET A 23 -5.47 17.27 4.12
CA MET A 23 -6.31 16.07 4.18
C MET A 23 -5.82 14.97 3.24
N TYR A 24 -5.48 15.31 2.00
CA TYR A 24 -4.92 14.35 1.05
C TYR A 24 -3.64 13.73 1.61
N TRP A 25 -2.73 14.55 2.12
CA TRP A 25 -1.50 14.07 2.75
C TRP A 25 -1.76 13.24 4.01
N PHE A 26 -2.77 13.55 4.81
CA PHE A 26 -3.13 12.74 5.97
C PHE A 26 -3.67 11.36 5.55
N ILE A 27 -4.56 11.33 4.56
CA ILE A 27 -5.23 10.10 4.08
C ILE A 27 -4.23 9.18 3.38
N HIS A 28 -3.47 9.72 2.44
CA HIS A 28 -2.54 8.96 1.59
C HIS A 28 -1.09 8.96 2.11
N GLY A 29 -0.87 9.63 3.25
CA GLY A 29 0.40 9.78 3.94
C GLY A 29 1.08 8.48 4.37
N SER A 30 0.27 7.45 4.60
CA SER A 30 0.71 6.14 5.10
C SER A 30 -0.30 5.08 4.68
N TYR A 31 0.18 3.99 4.10
CA TYR A 31 -0.65 2.86 3.71
C TYR A 31 -1.45 2.29 4.88
N GLU A 32 -0.81 2.07 6.03
CA GLU A 32 -1.48 1.58 7.25
C GLU A 32 -2.59 2.52 7.71
N ARG A 33 -2.37 3.84 7.59
CA ARG A 33 -3.39 4.85 7.93
C ARG A 33 -4.53 4.85 6.90
N TYR A 34 -4.22 4.73 5.62
CA TYR A 34 -5.22 4.63 4.57
C TYR A 34 -6.14 3.42 4.80
N ILE A 35 -5.56 2.24 5.05
CA ILE A 35 -6.31 1.01 5.35
C ILE A 35 -7.14 1.16 6.63
N TRP A 36 -6.61 1.81 7.66
CA TRP A 36 -7.38 2.12 8.88
C TRP A 36 -8.56 3.05 8.60
N ILE A 37 -8.39 4.07 7.75
CA ILE A 37 -9.45 5.01 7.38
C ILE A 37 -10.59 4.25 6.69
N ILE A 38 -10.31 3.48 5.64
CA ILE A 38 -11.35 2.83 4.83
C ILE A 38 -12.11 1.72 5.57
N ASN A 39 -11.46 1.07 6.55
CA ASN A 39 -12.07 0.05 7.39
C ASN A 39 -12.63 0.62 8.72
N GLY A 40 -12.52 1.93 8.93
CA GLY A 40 -12.97 2.59 10.15
C GLY A 40 -14.49 2.67 10.29
N SER A 41 -14.96 3.19 11.42
CA SER A 41 -16.37 3.52 11.58
C SER A 41 -16.76 4.74 10.75
N PHE A 42 -18.04 4.82 10.38
CA PHE A 42 -18.60 6.04 9.79
C PHE A 42 -18.35 7.25 10.71
N PRO A 43 -17.95 8.43 10.19
CA PRO A 43 -17.85 8.78 8.76
C PRO A 43 -16.47 8.53 8.12
N PHE A 44 -15.49 7.99 8.85
CA PHE A 44 -14.10 7.90 8.40
C PHE A 44 -13.92 6.94 7.21
N ASN A 45 -14.65 5.82 7.17
CA ASN A 45 -14.63 4.89 6.03
C ASN A 45 -14.93 5.56 4.69
N ASN A 46 -15.78 6.59 4.68
CA ASN A 46 -16.12 7.32 3.47
C ASN A 46 -14.99 8.24 2.97
N PHE A 47 -14.01 8.59 3.82
CA PHE A 47 -12.89 9.42 3.39
C PHE A 47 -11.94 8.72 2.43
N GLY A 48 -11.97 7.38 2.30
CA GLY A 48 -11.27 6.68 1.21
C GLY A 48 -11.90 6.87 -0.16
N SER A 49 -13.18 7.24 -0.22
CA SER A 49 -13.93 7.31 -1.47
C SER A 49 -13.52 8.50 -2.32
N GLY A 50 -13.04 8.25 -3.55
CA GLY A 50 -12.70 9.26 -4.55
C GLY A 50 -13.78 10.33 -4.75
N PRO A 51 -15.06 9.96 -5.00
CA PRO A 51 -16.15 10.93 -5.10
C PRO A 51 -16.33 11.79 -3.84
N VAL A 52 -16.29 11.19 -2.64
CA VAL A 52 -16.44 11.93 -1.37
C VAL A 52 -15.29 12.92 -1.18
N GLN A 53 -14.05 12.48 -1.41
CA GLN A 53 -12.87 13.34 -1.38
C GLN A 53 -13.01 14.50 -2.37
N LEU A 54 -13.42 14.22 -3.61
CA LEU A 54 -13.57 15.25 -4.64
C LEU A 54 -14.57 16.34 -4.23
N TYR A 55 -15.77 15.95 -3.80
CA TYR A 55 -16.79 16.93 -3.38
C TYR A 55 -16.36 17.70 -2.14
N LEU A 56 -15.76 17.03 -1.15
CA LEU A 56 -15.26 17.68 0.05
C LEU A 56 -14.15 18.68 -0.27
N TYR A 57 -13.17 18.29 -1.08
CA TYR A 57 -12.04 19.15 -1.47
C TYR A 57 -12.51 20.34 -2.29
N ALA A 58 -13.40 20.14 -3.26
CA ALA A 58 -13.98 21.23 -4.04
C ALA A 58 -14.80 22.20 -3.16
N GLY A 59 -15.57 21.69 -2.20
CA GLY A 59 -16.34 22.49 -1.25
C GLY A 59 -15.44 23.34 -0.34
N LEU A 60 -14.40 22.74 0.24
CA LEU A 60 -13.44 23.44 1.10
C LEU A 60 -12.66 24.50 0.31
N LEU A 61 -12.17 24.17 -0.87
CA LEU A 61 -11.43 25.09 -1.73
C LEU A 61 -12.30 26.28 -2.16
N SER A 62 -13.52 26.03 -2.64
CA SER A 62 -14.43 27.09 -3.07
C SER A 62 -14.84 28.01 -1.92
N ALA A 63 -15.21 27.46 -0.76
CA ALA A 63 -15.51 28.24 0.44
C ALA A 63 -14.30 29.08 0.89
N GLY A 64 -13.11 28.50 0.89
CA GLY A 64 -11.88 29.19 1.24
C GLY A 64 -11.55 30.35 0.32
N LEU A 65 -11.69 30.15 -1.00
CA LEU A 65 -11.48 31.19 -2.01
C LEU A 65 -12.47 32.35 -1.85
N ILE A 66 -13.75 32.04 -1.59
CA ILE A 66 -14.79 33.06 -1.35
C ILE A 66 -14.43 33.91 -0.11
N LEU A 67 -14.14 33.27 1.03
CA LEU A 67 -13.81 33.98 2.26
C LEU A 67 -12.54 34.85 2.11
N THR A 68 -11.53 34.30 1.44
CA THR A 68 -10.26 35.01 1.19
C THR A 68 -10.50 36.23 0.31
N THR A 69 -11.31 36.09 -0.75
CA THR A 69 -11.60 37.17 -1.71
C THR A 69 -12.40 38.31 -1.06
N ILE A 70 -13.46 37.98 -0.30
CA ILE A 70 -14.32 38.98 0.36
C ILE A 70 -13.52 39.76 1.41
N SER A 71 -12.65 39.08 2.16
CA SER A 71 -11.86 39.73 3.23
C SER A 71 -10.62 40.46 2.72
N PHE A 72 -10.14 40.17 1.50
CA PHE A 72 -8.83 40.63 0.99
C PHE A 72 -8.63 42.14 1.08
N LYS A 73 -9.64 42.94 0.71
CA LYS A 73 -9.54 44.42 0.71
C LYS A 73 -9.53 45.03 2.11
N HIS A 74 -10.01 44.29 3.11
CA HIS A 74 -10.17 44.78 4.49
C HIS A 74 -8.99 44.39 5.42
N VAL A 75 -8.04 43.61 4.91
CA VAL A 75 -6.92 43.05 5.67
C VAL A 75 -5.63 43.85 5.46
N ASN A 76 -4.84 44.01 6.52
CA ASN A 76 -3.56 44.71 6.47
C ASN A 76 -2.52 43.96 5.61
N LYS A 77 -1.68 44.69 4.87
CA LYS A 77 -0.61 44.13 4.03
C LYS A 77 0.32 43.18 4.79
N TYR A 78 0.65 43.48 6.05
CA TYR A 78 1.53 42.63 6.86
C TYR A 78 0.93 41.25 7.15
N LEU A 79 -0.39 41.17 7.38
CA LEU A 79 -1.06 39.88 7.58
C LEU A 79 -1.05 39.06 6.30
N LYS A 80 -1.22 39.69 5.13
CA LYS A 80 -1.13 39.02 3.83
C LYS A 80 0.25 38.41 3.61
N TYR A 81 1.31 39.18 3.90
CA TYR A 81 2.69 38.68 3.80
C TYR A 81 2.98 37.57 4.80
N ALA A 82 2.48 37.67 6.04
CA ALA A 82 2.63 36.62 7.03
C ALA A 82 1.97 35.31 6.59
N VAL A 83 0.73 35.36 6.07
CA VAL A 83 0.03 34.18 5.53
C VAL A 83 0.79 33.60 4.34
N LEU A 84 1.25 34.44 3.40
CA LEU A 84 2.04 33.98 2.26
C LEU A 84 3.35 33.30 2.68
N PHE A 85 4.04 33.85 3.68
CA PHE A 85 5.26 33.25 4.21
C PHE A 85 5.00 31.89 4.87
N ILE A 86 3.93 31.77 5.66
CA ILE A 86 3.53 30.48 6.26
C ILE A 86 3.23 29.45 5.18
N ILE A 87 2.54 29.84 4.11
CA ILE A 87 2.25 28.96 2.96
C ILE A 87 3.54 28.45 2.31
N LEU A 88 4.48 29.35 2.01
CA LEU A 88 5.76 28.99 1.41
C LEU A 88 6.58 28.09 2.34
N LEU A 89 6.57 28.35 3.65
CA LEU A 89 7.23 27.51 4.65
C LEU A 89 6.59 26.12 4.70
N MET A 90 5.26 26.02 4.65
CA MET A 90 4.58 24.73 4.59
C MET A 90 4.94 23.96 3.31
N ILE A 91 4.94 24.61 2.14
CA ILE A 91 5.36 23.98 0.88
C ILE A 91 6.81 23.48 0.99
N PHE A 92 7.70 24.27 1.60
CA PHE A 92 9.09 23.87 1.84
C PHE A 92 9.20 22.68 2.81
N ILE A 93 8.44 22.67 3.91
CA ILE A 93 8.42 21.51 4.83
C ILE A 93 7.88 20.27 4.12
N MET A 94 6.87 20.43 3.27
CA MET A 94 6.33 19.33 2.46
C MET A 94 7.32 18.83 1.41
N SER A 95 8.15 19.69 0.83
CA SER A 95 9.19 19.27 -0.13
C SER A 95 10.42 18.65 0.54
N VAL A 96 10.70 19.02 1.79
CA VAL A 96 11.80 18.46 2.60
C VAL A 96 11.38 17.18 3.35
N SER A 97 10.07 16.88 3.38
CA SER A 97 9.56 15.60 3.87
C SER A 97 10.03 14.50 2.92
N CYS A 98 11.25 14.02 3.16
CA CYS A 98 11.79 12.81 2.58
C CYS A 98 10.83 11.70 3.03
N TYR A 99 9.87 11.36 2.19
CA TYR A 99 9.16 10.11 2.28
C TYR A 99 10.26 9.05 2.32
N SER A 100 10.50 8.49 3.50
CA SER A 100 11.23 7.24 3.60
C SER A 100 10.13 6.20 3.47
N PRO A 101 9.78 5.72 2.26
CA PRO A 101 8.95 4.55 2.16
C PRO A 101 9.59 3.50 3.07
N LYS A 102 8.80 2.89 3.96
CA LYS A 102 9.26 1.68 4.67
C LYS A 102 9.92 0.81 3.60
N SER A 103 11.19 0.42 3.80
CA SER A 103 11.90 -0.31 2.77
C SER A 103 11.07 -1.54 2.40
N VAL A 104 10.97 -1.85 1.10
CA VAL A 104 10.22 -3.01 0.60
C VAL A 104 10.58 -4.27 1.39
N ASN A 105 11.87 -4.44 1.72
CA ASN A 105 12.37 -5.53 2.55
C ASN A 105 11.66 -5.61 3.90
N THR A 106 11.38 -4.47 4.55
CA THR A 106 10.66 -4.43 5.83
C THR A 106 9.22 -4.91 5.68
N GLN A 107 8.55 -4.56 4.58
CA GLN A 107 7.17 -5.01 4.32
C GLN A 107 7.13 -6.51 4.07
N ILE A 108 7.99 -7.01 3.17
CA ILE A 108 8.08 -8.43 2.85
C ILE A 108 8.51 -9.24 4.09
N SER A 109 9.47 -8.74 4.88
CA SER A 109 9.89 -9.39 6.14
C SER A 109 8.73 -9.58 7.10
N LYS A 110 7.87 -8.56 7.25
CA LYS A 110 6.69 -8.64 8.11
C LYS A 110 5.65 -9.62 7.58
N SER A 111 5.41 -9.60 6.27
CA SER A 111 4.45 -10.48 5.60
C SER A 111 4.83 -11.95 5.77
N LEU A 112 6.11 -12.25 5.56
CA LEU A 112 6.67 -13.60 5.62
C LEU A 112 7.10 -14.05 7.02
N LYS A 113 7.12 -13.13 7.98
CA LYS A 113 7.62 -13.34 9.35
C LYS A 113 9.06 -13.89 9.40
N ILE A 114 9.89 -13.45 8.47
CA ILE A 114 11.33 -13.73 8.42
C ILE A 114 12.10 -12.42 8.31
N GLU A 115 13.35 -12.40 8.73
CA GLU A 115 14.21 -11.24 8.49
C GLU A 115 14.80 -11.29 7.08
N ILE A 116 14.56 -10.25 6.27
CA ILE A 116 15.16 -10.13 4.93
C ILE A 116 16.32 -9.13 4.96
N PRO A 117 17.53 -9.52 4.51
CA PRO A 117 18.68 -8.62 4.47
C PRO A 117 18.42 -7.37 3.61
N ALA A 118 18.91 -6.20 4.01
CA ALA A 118 18.60 -4.92 3.37
C ALA A 118 19.06 -4.79 1.89
N ALA A 119 19.98 -5.63 1.42
CA ALA A 119 20.60 -5.54 0.08
C ALA A 119 20.25 -6.71 -0.86
N SER A 120 19.13 -7.39 -0.61
CA SER A 120 18.79 -8.67 -1.25
C SER A 120 17.83 -8.59 -2.45
N ILE A 121 17.14 -7.47 -2.67
CA ILE A 121 16.12 -7.38 -3.74
C ILE A 121 16.79 -7.16 -5.09
N ILE A 122 16.56 -8.09 -6.01
CA ILE A 122 17.05 -8.05 -7.39
C ILE A 122 16.00 -7.43 -8.32
N GLU A 123 14.73 -7.81 -8.15
CA GLU A 123 13.61 -7.30 -8.94
C GLU A 123 12.42 -7.03 -8.02
N TYR A 124 11.68 -5.97 -8.30
CA TYR A 124 10.48 -5.58 -7.57
C TYR A 124 9.50 -4.90 -8.51
N GLU A 125 8.25 -5.37 -8.50
CA GLU A 125 7.13 -4.78 -9.22
C GLU A 125 5.94 -4.70 -8.26
N ASP A 126 5.23 -3.58 -8.29
CA ASP A 126 3.99 -3.39 -7.55
C ASP A 126 2.99 -2.70 -8.46
N SER A 127 1.89 -3.40 -8.75
CA SER A 127 0.82 -2.92 -9.61
C SER A 127 -0.42 -2.46 -8.85
N HIS A 128 -0.39 -2.46 -7.50
CA HIS A 128 -1.55 -2.03 -6.72
C HIS A 128 -1.84 -0.55 -6.97
N GLY A 129 -3.12 -0.25 -7.24
CA GLY A 129 -3.55 1.11 -7.55
C GLY A 129 -5.05 1.24 -7.75
N GLY A 130 -5.52 2.45 -8.06
CA GLY A 130 -6.93 2.72 -8.31
C GLY A 130 -7.81 2.69 -7.06
N PHE A 131 -9.13 2.69 -7.25
CA PHE A 131 -10.12 2.82 -6.17
C PHE A 131 -10.26 1.55 -5.31
N HIS A 132 -10.09 0.38 -5.92
CA HIS A 132 -10.24 -0.91 -5.24
C HIS A 132 -8.95 -1.37 -4.56
N GLY A 133 -7.80 -0.85 -4.99
CA GLY A 133 -6.50 -1.26 -4.45
C GLY A 133 -6.05 -2.64 -4.94
N ASP A 134 -6.74 -3.22 -5.92
CA ASP A 134 -6.39 -4.51 -6.54
C ASP A 134 -5.05 -4.40 -7.28
N GLY A 135 -4.35 -5.53 -7.38
CA GLY A 135 -3.07 -5.61 -8.03
C GLY A 135 -2.26 -6.81 -7.56
N GLY A 136 -0.97 -6.75 -7.85
CA GLY A 136 -0.04 -7.69 -7.26
C GLY A 136 1.30 -7.03 -7.00
N THR A 137 1.97 -7.54 -5.98
CA THR A 137 3.35 -7.23 -5.67
C THR A 137 4.18 -8.46 -6.00
N TYR A 138 5.23 -8.28 -6.77
CA TYR A 138 6.23 -9.30 -7.05
C TYR A 138 7.59 -8.82 -6.56
N ALA A 139 8.34 -9.69 -5.91
CA ALA A 139 9.74 -9.44 -5.63
C ALA A 139 10.59 -10.70 -5.83
N LYS A 140 11.77 -10.51 -6.43
CA LYS A 140 12.82 -11.52 -6.56
C LYS A 140 13.99 -11.13 -5.66
N ILE A 141 14.32 -11.99 -4.72
CA ILE A 141 15.20 -11.65 -3.60
C ILE A 141 16.34 -12.67 -3.54
N LYS A 142 17.59 -12.24 -3.69
CA LYS A 142 18.77 -13.07 -3.46
C LYS A 142 19.06 -13.12 -1.95
N LEU A 143 18.92 -14.29 -1.35
CA LEU A 143 19.32 -14.47 0.05
C LEU A 143 20.82 -14.77 0.12
N ASP A 144 21.63 -13.71 0.01
CA ASP A 144 23.08 -13.78 0.14
C ASP A 144 23.64 -12.75 1.15
N GLY A 145 24.92 -12.91 1.47
CA GLY A 145 25.64 -12.01 2.35
C GLY A 145 25.20 -12.07 3.82
N LYS A 146 25.46 -10.97 4.54
CA LYS A 146 25.29 -10.92 5.99
C LYS A 146 23.80 -10.97 6.36
N GLY A 147 23.40 -12.02 7.06
CA GLY A 147 22.03 -12.22 7.56
C GLY A 147 21.24 -13.26 6.77
N ALA A 148 21.68 -13.64 5.57
CA ALA A 148 20.98 -14.63 4.74
C ALA A 148 20.86 -16.01 5.42
N GLU A 149 21.90 -16.47 6.12
CA GLU A 149 21.87 -17.74 6.84
C GLU A 149 20.73 -17.80 7.88
N LYS A 150 20.47 -16.67 8.55
CA LYS A 150 19.36 -16.57 9.51
C LYS A 150 18.01 -16.67 8.80
N SER A 151 17.82 -15.93 7.70
CA SER A 151 16.61 -15.99 6.89
C SER A 151 16.34 -17.41 6.38
N ILE A 152 17.37 -18.08 5.87
CA ILE A 152 17.29 -19.45 5.35
C ILE A 152 16.93 -20.43 6.47
N LEU A 153 17.50 -20.26 7.67
CA LEU A 153 17.16 -21.09 8.82
C LEU A 153 15.70 -20.89 9.25
N GLU A 154 15.21 -19.65 9.29
CA GLU A 154 13.80 -19.33 9.61
C GLU A 154 12.83 -19.96 8.60
N ILE A 155 13.16 -19.87 7.30
CA ILE A 155 12.42 -20.53 6.21
C ILE A 155 12.38 -22.04 6.45
N LYS A 156 13.53 -22.69 6.60
CA LYS A 156 13.62 -24.14 6.77
C LYS A 156 12.85 -24.67 7.98
N ASN A 157 12.77 -23.88 9.04
CA ASN A 157 12.08 -24.26 10.28
C ASN A 157 10.55 -24.05 10.22
N SER A 158 10.07 -23.11 9.41
CA SER A 158 8.67 -22.64 9.50
C SER A 158 7.86 -22.88 8.23
N TRP A 159 8.52 -23.12 7.09
CA TRP A 159 7.87 -23.25 5.79
C TRP A 159 7.71 -24.71 5.38
N ARG A 160 6.82 -24.95 4.40
CA ARG A 160 6.60 -26.29 3.85
C ARG A 160 7.63 -26.57 2.78
N MET A 161 8.12 -27.80 2.69
CA MET A 161 8.98 -28.23 1.59
C MET A 161 8.13 -28.39 0.32
N LEU A 162 8.71 -28.10 -0.85
CA LEU A 162 8.09 -28.43 -2.13
C LEU A 162 7.86 -29.95 -2.26
N PRO A 163 6.85 -30.41 -3.04
CA PRO A 163 6.06 -29.66 -4.02
C PRO A 163 4.96 -28.76 -3.41
N LEU A 164 4.40 -27.88 -4.24
CA LEU A 164 3.20 -27.11 -3.90
C LEU A 164 1.98 -28.03 -3.71
N SER A 165 0.99 -27.55 -2.96
CA SER A 165 -0.35 -28.16 -2.97
C SER A 165 -0.98 -28.09 -4.37
N GLU A 166 -1.99 -28.91 -4.62
CA GLU A 166 -2.68 -28.93 -5.91
C GLU A 166 -3.27 -27.55 -6.27
N ASN A 167 -3.89 -26.84 -5.33
CA ASN A 167 -4.49 -25.54 -5.64
C ASN A 167 -3.43 -24.47 -5.95
N LEU A 168 -2.31 -24.47 -5.22
CA LEU A 168 -1.21 -23.54 -5.48
C LEU A 168 -0.44 -23.90 -6.75
N ASN A 169 -0.36 -25.18 -7.12
CA ASN A 169 0.17 -25.59 -8.41
C ASN A 169 -0.70 -25.05 -9.55
N LEU A 170 -2.03 -25.20 -9.45
CA LEU A 170 -2.98 -24.69 -10.44
C LEU A 170 -2.94 -23.16 -10.60
N ILE A 171 -2.77 -22.38 -9.53
CA ILE A 171 -2.67 -20.92 -9.65
C ILE A 171 -1.32 -20.48 -10.24
N MET A 172 -0.24 -21.20 -9.92
CA MET A 172 1.11 -20.87 -10.38
C MET A 172 1.35 -21.26 -11.84
N TYR A 173 0.98 -22.48 -12.21
CA TYR A 173 1.36 -23.09 -13.50
C TYR A 173 0.16 -23.50 -14.36
N GLY A 174 -1.06 -23.27 -13.90
CA GLY A 174 -2.28 -23.66 -14.59
C GLY A 174 -2.56 -25.16 -14.52
N GLY A 175 -3.60 -25.59 -15.23
CA GLY A 175 -3.99 -27.00 -15.34
C GLY A 175 -5.49 -27.23 -15.31
N ILE A 176 -5.91 -28.49 -15.27
CA ILE A 176 -7.31 -28.89 -15.26
C ILE A 176 -7.63 -29.65 -13.98
N LYS A 177 -8.66 -29.22 -13.25
CA LYS A 177 -9.20 -29.92 -12.08
C LYS A 177 -10.71 -29.96 -12.18
N ASN A 178 -11.31 -31.15 -12.03
CA ASN A 178 -12.76 -31.36 -12.14
C ASN A 178 -13.38 -30.77 -13.43
N ASN A 179 -12.70 -30.92 -14.57
CA ASN A 179 -13.08 -30.37 -15.88
C ASN A 179 -13.12 -28.82 -15.95
N ILE A 180 -12.54 -28.13 -14.97
CA ILE A 180 -12.35 -26.68 -14.98
C ILE A 180 -10.87 -26.41 -15.29
N GLU A 181 -10.63 -25.56 -16.29
CA GLU A 181 -9.30 -25.08 -16.65
C GLU A 181 -8.93 -23.85 -15.81
N TYR A 182 -7.75 -23.89 -15.20
CA TYR A 182 -7.15 -22.81 -14.44
C TYR A 182 -5.95 -22.26 -15.23
N SER A 183 -5.93 -20.96 -15.49
CA SER A 183 -4.95 -20.33 -16.39
C SER A 183 -4.43 -18.98 -15.89
N TYR A 184 -4.34 -18.81 -14.56
CA TYR A 184 -3.71 -17.63 -13.95
C TYR A 184 -2.22 -17.54 -14.30
N ASN A 185 -1.53 -18.68 -14.33
CA ASN A 185 -0.15 -18.84 -14.79
C ASN A 185 0.80 -17.78 -14.18
N LEU A 186 0.75 -17.62 -12.85
CA LEU A 186 1.56 -16.62 -12.15
C LEU A 186 3.07 -16.84 -12.35
N ALA A 187 3.52 -18.08 -12.49
CA ALA A 187 4.91 -18.41 -12.79
C ALA A 187 5.34 -17.79 -14.12
N ASP A 188 4.52 -17.92 -15.18
CA ASP A 188 4.80 -17.35 -16.50
C ASP A 188 4.74 -15.81 -16.45
N LYS A 189 3.72 -15.26 -15.78
CA LYS A 189 3.54 -13.81 -15.63
C LYS A 189 4.77 -13.15 -15.01
N PHE A 190 5.33 -13.76 -13.97
CA PHE A 190 6.48 -13.22 -13.24
C PHE A 190 7.81 -13.90 -13.58
N LYS A 191 7.84 -14.74 -14.63
CA LYS A 191 9.02 -15.48 -15.11
C LYS A 191 9.73 -16.26 -14.00
N ILE A 192 8.97 -16.86 -13.09
CA ILE A 192 9.48 -17.70 -12.02
C ILE A 192 9.78 -19.08 -12.62
N PRO A 193 11.02 -19.60 -12.50
CA PRO A 193 11.35 -20.93 -13.00
C PRO A 193 10.61 -22.00 -12.20
N HIS A 194 10.48 -23.19 -12.76
CA HIS A 194 10.00 -24.33 -12.00
C HIS A 194 11.05 -24.72 -10.94
N ILE A 195 10.66 -24.70 -9.67
CA ILE A 195 11.53 -24.98 -8.54
C ILE A 195 11.29 -26.42 -8.09
N GLU A 196 12.32 -27.25 -8.11
CA GLU A 196 12.25 -28.63 -7.62
C GLU A 196 12.66 -28.73 -6.15
N ASN A 197 13.78 -28.09 -5.79
CA ASN A 197 14.35 -28.12 -4.45
C ASN A 197 14.08 -26.79 -3.74
N GLY A 198 13.12 -26.77 -2.83
CA GLY A 198 12.73 -25.51 -2.20
C GLY A 198 11.71 -25.62 -1.10
N TYR A 199 11.35 -24.46 -0.58
CA TYR A 199 10.34 -24.26 0.44
C TYR A 199 9.29 -23.27 -0.03
N TRP A 200 8.09 -23.35 0.52
CA TRP A 200 7.03 -22.42 0.21
C TRP A 200 6.20 -22.06 1.44
N LEU A 201 5.64 -20.85 1.40
CA LEU A 201 4.71 -20.33 2.37
C LEU A 201 3.51 -19.73 1.64
N PHE A 202 2.32 -20.10 2.08
CA PHE A 202 1.07 -19.49 1.65
C PHE A 202 0.41 -18.80 2.84
N VAL A 203 -0.07 -17.58 2.64
CA VAL A 203 -0.84 -16.82 3.60
C VAL A 203 -2.08 -16.26 2.91
N ASP A 204 -3.24 -16.84 3.21
CA ASP A 204 -4.54 -16.33 2.83
C ASP A 204 -4.88 -15.10 3.68
N ARG A 205 -4.92 -13.93 3.03
CA ARG A 205 -5.26 -12.62 3.61
C ARG A 205 -6.73 -12.28 3.37
N HIS A 206 -7.50 -13.15 2.72
CA HIS A 206 -8.89 -12.91 2.41
C HIS A 206 -9.76 -12.91 3.68
N SER A 207 -10.74 -12.00 3.75
CA SER A 207 -11.55 -11.76 4.96
C SER A 207 -12.38 -12.95 5.44
N LYS A 208 -12.66 -13.90 4.53
CA LYS A 208 -13.37 -15.16 4.82
C LYS A 208 -12.44 -16.33 5.16
N SER A 209 -11.14 -16.12 5.22
CA SER A 209 -10.18 -17.14 5.65
C SER A 209 -10.44 -17.54 7.11
N ILE A 210 -10.41 -18.85 7.39
CA ILE A 210 -10.49 -19.39 8.76
C ILE A 210 -9.08 -19.70 9.27
N ASP A 211 -8.28 -20.38 8.46
CA ASP A 211 -6.85 -20.60 8.69
C ASP A 211 -6.07 -19.99 7.53
N ASN A 212 -5.23 -19.00 7.84
CA ASN A 212 -4.47 -18.28 6.84
C ASN A 212 -3.43 -19.17 6.14
N TYR A 213 -3.08 -20.35 6.62
CA TYR A 213 -2.12 -21.23 5.96
C TYR A 213 -2.78 -22.42 5.23
N ASP A 214 -4.10 -22.37 5.05
CA ASP A 214 -4.89 -23.36 4.32
C ASP A 214 -5.41 -22.78 2.99
N ASP A 215 -5.04 -23.41 1.89
CA ASP A 215 -5.41 -23.03 0.52
C ASP A 215 -6.64 -23.78 -0.02
N THR A 216 -7.30 -24.60 0.81
CA THR A 216 -8.44 -25.45 0.40
C THR A 216 -9.56 -24.63 -0.24
N ASP A 217 -9.87 -23.45 0.31
CA ASP A 217 -10.94 -22.58 -0.15
C ASP A 217 -10.52 -21.53 -1.19
N LEU A 218 -9.28 -21.60 -1.70
CA LEU A 218 -8.72 -20.60 -2.62
C LEU A 218 -9.61 -20.37 -3.84
N PHE A 219 -10.12 -21.45 -4.44
CA PHE A 219 -10.98 -21.39 -5.62
C PHE A 219 -12.49 -21.40 -5.32
N ASN A 220 -12.88 -21.51 -4.05
CA ASN A 220 -14.29 -21.49 -3.63
C ASN A 220 -14.83 -20.05 -3.49
N ARG A 221 -13.99 -19.05 -3.79
CA ARG A 221 -14.25 -17.62 -3.61
C ARG A 221 -14.15 -16.87 -4.93
N HIS A 222 -14.76 -15.68 -4.98
CA HIS A 222 -14.80 -14.84 -6.18
C HIS A 222 -13.61 -13.87 -6.31
N SER A 223 -12.75 -13.82 -5.30
CA SER A 223 -11.57 -12.97 -5.25
C SER A 223 -10.43 -13.67 -4.54
N PHE A 224 -9.22 -13.25 -4.86
CA PHE A 224 -7.97 -13.70 -4.27
C PHE A 224 -7.33 -12.57 -3.50
N ASN A 225 -7.12 -12.75 -2.21
CA ASN A 225 -6.26 -11.89 -1.41
C ASN A 225 -5.29 -12.79 -0.67
N PHE A 226 -4.11 -13.05 -1.24
CA PHE A 226 -3.14 -13.95 -0.61
C PHE A 226 -1.71 -13.48 -0.82
N THR A 227 -0.82 -14.09 -0.07
CA THR A 227 0.63 -14.01 -0.23
C THR A 227 1.16 -15.42 -0.48
N LEU A 228 1.99 -15.59 -1.50
CA LEU A 228 2.70 -16.83 -1.78
C LEU A 228 4.18 -16.51 -1.90
N ALA A 229 5.01 -17.28 -1.22
CA ALA A 229 6.44 -17.18 -1.33
C ALA A 229 7.07 -18.54 -1.64
N LEU A 230 8.07 -18.54 -2.50
CA LEU A 230 8.81 -19.72 -2.94
C LEU A 230 10.30 -19.44 -2.76
N TYR A 231 10.97 -20.27 -1.97
CA TYR A 231 12.41 -20.23 -1.82
C TYR A 231 13.04 -21.37 -2.60
N ASP A 232 13.82 -21.01 -3.62
CA ASP A 232 14.67 -21.87 -4.43
C ASP A 232 16.01 -22.08 -3.72
N MET A 233 16.28 -23.31 -3.29
CA MET A 233 17.52 -23.65 -2.60
C MET A 233 18.72 -23.72 -3.53
N ASP A 234 18.51 -24.07 -4.79
CA ASP A 234 19.60 -24.28 -5.75
C ASP A 234 20.21 -22.92 -6.12
N GLU A 235 19.35 -21.92 -6.30
CA GLU A 235 19.75 -20.56 -6.65
C GLU A 235 19.82 -19.61 -5.45
N ASN A 236 19.41 -20.01 -4.24
CA ASN A 236 19.25 -19.11 -3.09
C ASN A 236 18.39 -17.87 -3.40
N ILE A 237 17.32 -18.07 -4.17
CA ILE A 237 16.39 -17.00 -4.56
C ILE A 237 15.05 -17.22 -3.84
N LEU A 238 14.57 -16.17 -3.20
CA LEU A 238 13.22 -16.07 -2.66
C LEU A 238 12.36 -15.25 -3.61
N TYR A 239 11.31 -15.87 -4.13
CA TYR A 239 10.24 -15.22 -4.88
C TYR A 239 9.09 -14.89 -3.93
N TYR A 240 8.64 -13.64 -3.95
CA TYR A 240 7.49 -13.15 -3.19
C TYR A 240 6.40 -12.71 -4.15
N ILE A 241 5.18 -13.16 -3.90
CA ILE A 241 3.97 -12.77 -4.63
C ILE A 241 2.92 -12.35 -3.62
N GLU A 242 2.42 -11.13 -3.75
CA GLU A 242 1.19 -10.65 -3.15
C GLU A 242 0.17 -10.49 -4.28
N PHE A 243 -1.03 -11.03 -4.12
CA PHE A 243 -2.05 -11.00 -5.16
C PHE A 243 -3.40 -10.66 -4.53
N ASP A 244 -3.98 -9.54 -4.98
CA ASP A 244 -5.24 -8.96 -4.51
C ASP A 244 -6.13 -8.64 -5.72
N THR A 245 -7.35 -9.16 -5.75
CA THR A 245 -8.30 -9.03 -6.89
C THR A 245 -9.73 -8.73 -6.44
#